data_AF-A0A127KA54-F1
#
_entry.id   AF-A0A127KA54-F1
#
_cell.length_a   1.000
_cell.length_b   1.000
_cell.length_c   1.000
_cell.angle_alpha   90.00
_cell.angle_beta   90.00
_cell.angle_gamma   90.00
#
_symmetry.space_group_name_H-M   'P 1'
#
loop_
_entity.id
_entity.type
_entity.pdbx_description
1 polymer ?
#
loop_
_entity_poly.entity_id
_entity_poly.type
_entity_poly.pdbx_seq_one_letter_code
_entity_poly.pdbx_strand_id
1 'polypeptide(L)' 'MGASLLTAFALMLIIEGILPFVAPAAWRETFLRLASMADGQIRFIGLTSMLAGVLLLFVLS' A
#
# COMPACT_ATOMS: atom_id res chain seq x y z
N MET A 1 7.48 -18.46 -14.06
CA MET A 1 7.87 -17.45 -13.06
C MET A 1 7.58 -16.01 -13.50
N GLY A 2 7.95 -15.58 -14.72
CA GLY A 2 7.70 -14.20 -15.19
C GLY A 2 6.23 -13.79 -15.30
N ALA A 3 5.34 -14.70 -15.73
CA ALA A 3 3.91 -14.41 -15.84
C ALA A 3 3.25 -14.09 -14.49
N SER A 4 3.56 -14.86 -13.44
CA SER A 4 3.01 -14.65 -12.09
C SER A 4 3.46 -13.31 -11.49
N LEU A 5 4.69 -12.87 -11.77
CA LEU A 5 5.18 -11.56 -11.34
C LEU A 5 4.42 -10.43 -12.04
N LEU A 6 4.23 -10.54 -13.36
CA LEU A 6 3.44 -9.57 -14.13
C LEU A 6 1.98 -9.52 -13.65
N THR A 7 1.38 -10.67 -13.32
CA THR A 7 0.03 -10.72 -12.76
C THR A 7 -0.03 -10.07 -11.37
N ALA A 8 0.90 -10.36 -10.48
CA ALA A 8 0.96 -9.73 -9.15
C ALA A 8 1.13 -8.21 -9.26
N PHE A 9 1.98 -7.76 -10.18
CA PHE A 9 2.17 -6.33 -10.46
C PHE A 9 0.92 -5.67 -11.04
N ALA A 10 0.23 -6.33 -11.98
CA ALA A 10 -1.03 -5.83 -12.52
C ALA A 10 -2.12 -5.70 -11.43
N LEU A 11 -2.22 -6.68 -10.53
CA LEU A 11 -3.15 -6.61 -9.40
C LEU A 11 -2.81 -5.48 -8.42
N MET A 12 -1.52 -5.28 -8.13
CA MET A 12 -1.06 -4.16 -7.29
C MET A 12 -1.47 -2.81 -7.88
N LEU A 13 -1.28 -2.60 -9.19
CA LEU A 13 -1.72 -1.38 -9.88
C LEU A 13 -3.23 -1.18 -9.85
N ILE A 14 -4.01 -2.26 -10.06
CA ILE A 14 -5.48 -2.19 -9.98
C ILE A 14 -5.91 -1.77 -8.58
N ILE A 15 -5.38 -2.42 -7.53
CA ILE A 15 -5.73 -2.14 -6.13
C ILE A 15 -5.37 -0.69 -5.77
N GLU A 16 -4.18 -0.22 -6.16
CA GLU A 16 -3.74 1.14 -5.91
C GLU A 16 -4.59 2.19 -6.65
N GLY A 17 -5.13 1.84 -7.83
CA GLY A 17 -6.00 2.71 -8.63
C GLY A 17 -7.46 2.78 -8.16
N ILE A 18 -7.97 1.78 -7.44
CA ILE A 18 -9.39 1.74 -7.01
C ILE A 18 -9.74 2.93 -6.12
N LEU A 19 -8.90 3.22 -5.12
CA LEU A 19 -9.20 4.25 -4.12
C LEU A 19 -9.23 5.68 -4.71
N PRO A 20 -8.24 6.12 -5.52
CA PRO A 20 -8.34 7.41 -6.21
C PRO A 20 -9.48 7.48 -7.23
N PHE A 21 -9.87 6.35 -7.85
CA PHE A 21 -10.95 6.32 -8.83
C PHE A 21 -12.34 6.42 -8.17
N VAL A 22 -12.59 5.65 -7.11
CA VAL A 22 -13.89 5.60 -6.43
C VAL A 22 -14.09 6.78 -5.49
N ALA A 23 -13.05 7.20 -4.76
CA ALA A 23 -13.15 8.21 -3.71
C ALA A 23 -11.99 9.23 -3.75
N PRO A 24 -11.88 10.05 -4.80
CA PRO A 24 -10.76 10.98 -5.00
C PRO A 24 -10.62 12.01 -3.87
N ALA A 25 -11.72 12.46 -3.27
CA ALA A 25 -11.70 13.43 -2.17
C ALA A 25 -11.10 12.83 -0.89
N ALA A 26 -11.54 11.63 -0.49
CA ALA A 26 -11.02 10.92 0.68
C ALA A 26 -9.54 10.53 0.48
N TRP A 27 -9.17 10.14 -0.73
CA TRP A 27 -7.78 9.87 -1.10
C TRP A 27 -6.89 11.09 -0.91
N ARG A 28 -7.30 12.24 -1.45
CA ARG A 28 -6.57 13.51 -1.32
C ARG A 28 -6.42 13.93 0.14
N GLU A 29 -7.49 13.81 0.93
CA GLU A 29 -7.43 14.14 2.35
C GLU A 29 -6.47 13.23 3.12
N THR A 30 -6.50 11.92 2.85
CA THR A 30 -5.58 10.95 3.45
C THR A 30 -4.12 11.30 3.11
N PHE A 31 -3.85 11.63 1.85
CA PHE A 31 -2.52 12.05 1.42
C PHE A 31 -2.04 13.34 2.09
N LEU A 32 -2.91 14.34 2.23
CA LEU A 32 -2.56 15.58 2.93
C LEU A 32 -2.27 15.33 4.41
N ARG A 33 -3.05 14.46 5.05
CA ARG A 33 -2.78 14.04 6.43
C ARG A 33 -1.42 13.35 6.53
N LEU A 34 -1.13 12.39 5.65
CA LEU A 34 0.17 11.71 5.59
C LEU A 34 1.32 12.71 5.37
N ALA A 35 1.16 13.69 4.47
CA ALA A 35 2.18 14.71 4.21
C ALA A 35 2.43 15.65 5.39
N SER A 36 1.45 15.80 6.30
CA SER A 36 1.58 16.60 7.52
C SER A 36 2.20 15.83 8.69
N MET A 37 2.41 14.52 8.57
CA MET A 37 3.01 13.69 9.61
C MET A 37 4.52 13.86 9.67
N ALA A 38 5.09 13.69 10.86
CA ALA A 38 6.54 13.69 11.00
C ALA A 38 7.16 12.45 10.32
N ASP A 39 8.38 12.59 9.79
CA ASP A 39 9.10 11.50 9.11
C ASP A 39 9.15 10.20 9.93
N GLY A 40 9.30 10.32 11.25
CA GLY A 40 9.31 9.17 12.16
C GLY A 40 8.00 8.37 12.14
N GLN A 41 6.85 9.04 12.04
CA GLN A 41 5.55 8.39 11.99
C GLN A 41 5.32 7.69 10.66
N ILE A 42 5.68 8.34 9.55
CA ILE A 42 5.60 7.74 8.20
C ILE A 42 6.46 6.48 8.12
N ARG A 43 7.69 6.55 8.64
CA ARG A 43 8.60 5.40 8.71
C ARG A 43 8.04 4.26 9.56
N PHE A 44 7.39 4.58 10.68
CA PHE A 44 6.78 3.56 11.54
C PHE A 44 5.57 2.88 10.88
N ILE A 45 4.71 3.65 10.19
CA ILE A 45 3.61 3.10 9.38
C ILE A 45 4.16 2.19 8.27
N GLY A 46 5.21 2.63 7.59
CA GLY A 46 5.90 1.82 6.57
C GLY A 46 6.48 0.53 7.17
N LEU A 47 7.15 0.60 8.32
CA LEU A 47 7.73 -0.57 8.99
C LEU A 47 6.67 -1.57 9.42
N THR A 48 5.59 -1.11 10.05
CA THR A 48 4.49 -1.98 10.48
C THR A 48 3.79 -2.64 9.30
N SER A 49 3.56 -1.92 8.20
CA SER A 49 3.08 -2.47 6.93
C SER A 49 4.00 -3.56 6.36
N MET A 50 5.31 -3.30 6.29
CA MET A 50 6.28 -4.28 5.80
C MET A 50 6.31 -5.54 6.67
N LEU A 51 6.32 -5.40 8.00
CA LEU A 51 6.30 -6.53 8.93
C LEU A 51 5.01 -7.35 8.81
N ALA A 52 3.86 -6.69 8.68
CA ALA A 52 2.58 -7.37 8.45
C ALA A 52 2.61 -8.14 7.12
N GLY A 53 3.17 -7.57 6.06
CA GLY A 53 3.34 -8.23 4.77
C GLY A 53 4.24 -9.47 4.86
N VAL A 54 5.37 -9.38 5.58
CA VAL A 54 6.26 -10.54 5.82
C VAL A 54 5.54 -11.62 6.62
N LEU A 55 4.78 -11.24 7.65
CA LEU A 55 4.05 -12.19 8.49
C LEU A 55 2.93 -12.89 7.70
N LEU A 56 2.18 -12.15 6.88
CA LEU A 56 1.18 -12.74 5.98
C LEU A 56 1.82 -13.67 4.96
N LEU A 57 2.95 -13.27 4.37
CA LEU A 57 3.70 -14.13 3.45
C LEU A 57 4.09 -15.42 4.16
N PHE A 58 4.68 -15.36 5.35
CA PHE A 58 5.10 -16.53 6.12
C PHE A 58 3.94 -17.48 6.50
N VAL A 59 2.74 -16.94 6.78
CA VAL A 59 1.57 -17.75 7.14
C VAL A 59 0.89 -18.38 5.92
N LEU A 60 0.91 -17.72 4.76
CA LEU A 60 0.21 -18.15 3.55
C LEU A 60 1.11 -18.91 2.55
N SER A 61 2.44 -18.79 2.68
CA SER A 61 3.43 -19.52 1.89
C SER A 61 3.67 -20.93 2.42
#